data_AF-A0A538SKB4-F1
#
_entry.id   AF-A0A538SKB4-F1
#
_cell.length_a   1.000
_cell.length_b   1.000
_cell.length_c   1.000
_cell.angle_alpha   90.00
_cell.angle_beta   90.00
_cell.angle_gamma   90.00
#
_symmetry.space_group_name_H-M   'P 1'
#
loop_
_entity.id
_entity.type
_entity.pdbx_description
1 polymer ?
#
loop_
_entity_poly.entity_id
_entity_poly.type
_entity_poly.pdbx_seq_one_letter_code
_entity_poly.pdbx_strand_id
1 'polypeptide(L)'
;MTLRIAAAAALILGLTTLLLYLHGIGKGPWADPAARNLRRMKERAWPPAATEPFTIAAMTALPRWAGLSVYAPIERRGVAVEGYVQRMVRAGDDDIHLDFAPETRGSEGPLVPFLSAEITPAWHRGSTAWRYPRLVEALRPIFGGVTQWDQPPRRVRLSGWLMYDYPFEGSPPKGGFPRHVSFWEIHPVTGVELWDDSLARFVEYPR
;
A
#
# COMPACT_ATOMS: atom_id res chain seq x y z
N MET A 1 47.96 17.19 5.15
CA MET A 1 46.85 17.88 5.85
C MET A 1 45.55 17.80 5.06
N THR A 2 45.57 18.10 3.76
CA THR A 2 44.41 18.06 2.85
C THR A 2 43.63 16.74 2.85
N LEU A 3 44.31 15.58 2.79
CA LEU A 3 43.66 14.26 2.84
C LEU A 3 42.88 14.02 4.14
N ARG A 4 43.37 14.51 5.28
CA ARG A 4 42.68 14.36 6.57
C ARG A 4 41.44 15.24 6.64
N ILE A 5 41.51 16.45 6.09
CA ILE A 5 40.37 17.37 5.99
C ILE A 5 39.30 16.80 5.05
N ALA A 6 39.70 16.28 3.89
CA ALA A 6 38.79 15.64 2.95
C ALA A 6 38.11 14.39 3.55
N ALA A 7 38.86 13.55 4.26
CA ALA A 7 38.31 12.39 4.95
C ALA A 7 37.31 12.78 6.05
N ALA A 8 37.64 13.81 6.86
CA ALA A 8 36.72 14.32 7.88
C ALA A 8 35.44 14.91 7.25
N ALA A 9 35.57 15.68 6.17
CA ALA A 9 34.42 16.24 5.46
C ALA A 9 33.53 15.14 4.85
N ALA A 10 34.12 14.12 4.25
CA ALA A 10 33.39 12.97 3.71
C ALA A 10 32.65 12.19 4.81
N LEU A 11 33.28 11.99 5.97
CA LEU A 11 32.65 11.34 7.12
C LEU A 11 31.47 12.16 7.65
N ILE A 12 31.63 13.47 7.81
CA ILE A 12 30.57 14.38 8.26
C ILE A 12 29.41 14.38 7.26
N LEU A 13 29.71 14.44 5.96
CA LEU A 13 28.68 14.38 4.91
C LEU A 13 27.93 13.04 4.97
N GLY A 14 28.65 11.92 5.03
CA GLY A 14 28.05 10.60 5.13
C GLY A 14 27.18 10.42 6.37
N LEU A 15 27.65 10.88 7.53
CA LEU A 15 26.89 10.86 8.78
C LEU A 15 25.64 11.74 8.69
N THR A 16 25.76 12.94 8.12
CA THR A 16 24.63 13.86 7.95
C THR A 16 23.59 13.27 7.01
N THR A 17 24.01 12.72 5.86
CA THR A 17 23.12 12.03 4.92
C THR A 17 22.42 10.84 5.56
N LEU A 18 23.14 10.03 6.34
CA LEU A 18 22.53 8.91 7.08
C LEU A 18 21.51 9.39 8.10
N LEU A 19 21.83 10.42 8.89
CA LEU A 19 20.91 10.97 9.90
C LEU A 19 19.63 11.55 9.27
N LEU A 20 19.77 12.28 8.15
CA LEU A 20 18.63 12.80 7.38
C LEU A 20 17.78 11.67 6.82
N TYR A 21 18.41 10.62 6.26
CA TYR A 21 17.71 9.43 5.78
C TYR A 21 16.94 8.74 6.91
N LEU A 22 17.60 8.46 8.03
CA LEU A 22 16.99 7.81 9.20
C LEU A 22 15.83 8.64 9.75
N HIS A 23 15.97 9.96 9.83
CA HIS A 23 14.88 10.84 10.22
C HIS A 23 13.70 10.74 9.26
N GLY A 24 13.95 10.83 7.94
CA GLY A 24 12.92 10.71 6.91
C GLY A 24 12.17 9.36 6.93
N ILE A 25 12.85 8.26 7.26
CA ILE A 25 12.19 6.95 7.39
C ILE A 25 11.64 6.69 8.81
N GLY A 26 11.68 7.66 9.73
CA GLY A 26 11.15 7.48 11.09
C GLY A 26 12.01 6.58 12.01
N LYS A 27 13.26 6.28 11.64
CA LYS A 27 14.25 5.54 12.45
C LYS A 27 15.27 6.42 13.15
N GLY A 28 15.30 7.72 12.83
CA GLY A 28 16.26 8.66 13.38
C GLY A 28 16.05 8.89 14.89
N PRO A 29 17.07 9.38 15.62
CA PRO A 29 16.94 9.71 17.03
C PRO A 29 15.89 10.80 17.28
N TRP A 30 15.66 11.68 16.31
CA TRP A 30 14.67 12.78 16.39
C TRP A 30 13.36 12.50 15.64
N ALA A 31 13.10 11.25 15.23
CA ALA A 31 11.81 10.91 14.65
C ALA A 31 10.70 11.08 15.71
N ASP A 32 9.65 11.81 15.36
CA ASP A 32 8.49 12.01 16.22
C ASP A 32 7.70 10.68 16.39
N PRO A 33 6.78 10.61 17.36
CA PRO A 33 6.00 9.39 17.60
C PRO A 33 5.17 8.92 16.39
N ALA A 34 4.67 9.82 15.55
CA ALA A 34 3.85 9.48 14.39
C ALA A 34 4.72 8.86 13.28
N ALA A 35 5.89 9.44 13.00
CA ALA A 35 6.85 8.89 12.05
C ALA A 35 7.35 7.50 12.46
N ARG A 36 7.64 7.32 13.77
CA ARG A 36 8.00 6.00 14.31
C ARG A 36 6.85 5.00 14.21
N ASN A 37 5.63 5.45 14.46
CA ASN A 37 4.46 4.60 14.34
C ASN A 37 4.26 4.14 12.89
N LEU A 38 4.24 5.07 11.94
CA LEU A 38 4.13 4.76 10.51
C LEU A 38 5.22 3.78 10.07
N ARG A 39 6.46 3.96 10.53
CA ARG A 39 7.54 2.99 10.25
C ARG A 39 7.22 1.59 10.77
N ARG A 40 6.71 1.47 12.00
CA ARG A 40 6.26 0.16 12.54
C ARG A 40 5.13 -0.44 11.72
N MET A 41 4.20 0.36 11.20
CA MET A 41 3.13 -0.13 10.33
C MET A 41 3.68 -0.65 9.01
N LYS A 42 4.59 0.11 8.37
CA LYS A 42 5.27 -0.28 7.12
C LYS A 42 6.14 -1.52 7.25
N GLU A 43 6.65 -1.80 8.45
CA GLU A 43 7.53 -2.95 8.72
C GLU A 43 6.79 -4.21 9.21
N ARG A 44 5.46 -4.22 9.21
CA ARG A 44 4.68 -5.41 9.61
C ARG A 44 4.98 -6.59 8.68
N ALA A 45 5.52 -7.65 9.26
CA ALA A 45 5.83 -8.91 8.55
C ALA A 45 4.89 -10.07 8.93
N TRP A 46 3.84 -9.79 9.72
CA TRP A 46 2.91 -10.78 10.27
C TRP A 46 1.47 -10.42 9.90
N PRO A 47 0.61 -11.41 9.61
CA PRO A 47 -0.79 -11.13 9.31
C PRO A 47 -1.52 -10.65 10.56
N PRO A 48 -2.63 -9.92 10.40
CA PRO A 48 -3.58 -9.74 11.49
C PRO A 48 -4.04 -11.09 12.06
N ALA A 49 -4.21 -11.18 13.37
CA ALA A 49 -4.71 -12.39 14.02
C ALA A 49 -6.14 -12.75 13.56
N ALA A 50 -6.92 -11.74 13.20
CA ALA A 50 -8.22 -11.87 12.57
C ALA A 50 -8.44 -10.69 11.62
N THR A 51 -9.26 -10.92 10.60
CA THR A 51 -9.71 -9.89 9.67
C THR A 51 -11.22 -9.80 9.71
N GLU A 52 -11.75 -8.59 9.77
CA GLU A 52 -13.19 -8.33 9.67
C GLU A 52 -13.57 -7.81 8.27
N PRO A 53 -14.77 -8.13 7.77
CA PRO A 53 -15.28 -7.50 6.56
C PRO A 53 -15.32 -5.98 6.71
N PHE A 54 -14.78 -5.27 5.73
CA PHE A 54 -14.74 -3.81 5.74
C PHE A 54 -15.02 -3.27 4.34
N THR A 55 -15.52 -2.04 4.24
CA THR A 55 -15.92 -1.45 2.96
C THR A 55 -15.11 -0.21 2.65
N ILE A 56 -15.03 0.12 1.36
CA ILE A 56 -14.37 1.34 0.90
C ILE A 56 -15.04 2.61 1.47
N ALA A 57 -16.36 2.59 1.57
CA ALA A 57 -17.12 3.66 2.21
C ALA A 57 -16.74 3.80 3.70
N ALA A 58 -16.62 2.67 4.42
CA ALA A 58 -16.21 2.69 5.82
C ALA A 58 -14.77 3.18 6.00
N MET A 59 -13.84 2.81 5.11
CA MET A 59 -12.47 3.37 5.10
C MET A 59 -12.46 4.87 4.85
N THR A 60 -13.31 5.36 3.93
CA THR A 60 -13.42 6.80 3.64
C THR A 60 -14.00 7.61 4.80
N ALA A 61 -14.81 6.97 5.64
CA ALA A 61 -15.38 7.56 6.84
C ALA A 61 -14.43 7.55 8.05
N LEU A 62 -13.25 6.90 7.95
CA LEU A 62 -12.28 6.90 9.04
C LEU A 62 -11.76 8.33 9.31
N PRO A 63 -11.35 8.62 10.57
CA PRO A 63 -10.82 9.93 10.92
C PRO A 63 -9.63 10.34 10.04
N ARG A 64 -9.58 11.64 9.73
CA ARG A 64 -8.53 12.29 8.95
C ARG A 64 -8.13 13.58 9.67
N TRP A 65 -6.95 14.12 9.41
CA TRP A 65 -6.44 15.34 10.04
C TRP A 65 -6.42 15.33 11.57
N ALA A 66 -6.37 14.14 12.17
CA ALA A 66 -6.27 13.89 13.60
C ALA A 66 -4.84 13.49 14.02
N GLY A 67 -4.62 13.38 15.33
CA GLY A 67 -3.34 12.99 15.90
C GLY A 67 -3.17 11.47 16.02
N LEU A 68 -1.94 11.03 16.25
CA LEU A 68 -1.57 9.61 16.43
C LEU A 68 -2.43 8.87 17.46
N SER A 69 -2.88 9.54 18.53
CA SER A 69 -3.74 8.93 19.56
C SER A 69 -5.08 8.45 19.01
N VAL A 70 -5.55 9.01 17.90
CA VAL A 70 -6.78 8.60 17.20
C VAL A 70 -6.48 7.44 16.23
N TYR A 71 -5.37 7.49 15.51
CA TYR A 71 -5.05 6.51 14.48
C TYR A 71 -4.52 5.19 15.03
N ALA A 72 -3.60 5.24 16.01
CA ALA A 72 -2.90 4.07 16.50
C ALA A 72 -3.81 2.94 17.02
N PRO A 73 -4.97 3.21 17.65
CA PRO A 73 -5.94 2.16 17.96
C PRO A 73 -6.61 1.55 16.72
N ILE A 74 -6.94 2.36 15.71
CA ILE A 74 -7.61 1.92 14.48
C ILE A 74 -6.66 1.06 13.63
N GLU A 75 -5.39 1.43 13.54
CA GLU A 75 -4.36 0.71 12.78
C GLU A 75 -4.09 -0.71 13.30
N ARG A 76 -4.63 -1.09 14.48
CA ARG A 76 -4.56 -2.46 15.01
C ARG A 76 -5.59 -3.40 14.38
N ARG A 77 -6.48 -2.90 13.53
CA ARG A 77 -7.53 -3.70 12.92
C ARG A 77 -7.02 -4.38 11.65
N GLY A 78 -7.22 -5.69 11.59
CA GLY A 78 -7.15 -6.43 10.34
C GLY A 78 -8.47 -6.31 9.61
N VAL A 79 -8.43 -5.97 8.32
CA VAL A 79 -9.63 -5.79 7.49
C VAL A 79 -9.55 -6.67 6.25
N ALA A 80 -10.70 -7.03 5.71
CA ALA A 80 -10.86 -7.67 4.42
C ALA A 80 -11.84 -6.85 3.58
N VAL A 81 -11.35 -6.26 2.48
CA VAL A 81 -12.11 -5.30 1.67
C VAL A 81 -12.30 -5.84 0.27
N GLU A 82 -13.53 -5.78 -0.21
CA GLU A 82 -13.92 -6.24 -1.55
C GLU A 82 -13.99 -5.09 -2.56
N GLY A 83 -13.67 -5.40 -3.81
CA GLY A 83 -13.60 -4.41 -4.87
C GLY A 83 -12.83 -4.90 -6.09
N TYR A 84 -12.29 -3.95 -6.84
CA TYR A 84 -11.60 -4.16 -8.11
C TYR A 84 -10.32 -3.34 -8.12
N VAL A 85 -9.21 -3.98 -8.48
CA VAL A 85 -7.94 -3.27 -8.68
C VAL A 85 -8.00 -2.57 -10.03
N GLN A 86 -7.91 -1.25 -10.00
CA GLN A 86 -7.97 -0.43 -11.21
C GLN A 86 -6.58 -0.06 -11.72
N ARG A 87 -5.60 0.11 -10.82
CA ARG A 87 -4.21 0.36 -11.18
C ARG A 87 -3.26 -0.47 -10.35
N MET A 88 -2.17 -0.92 -10.97
CA MET A 88 -1.06 -1.60 -10.29
C MET A 88 0.29 -1.00 -10.69
N VAL A 89 1.10 -0.62 -9.70
CA VAL A 89 2.45 -0.08 -9.94
C VAL A 89 3.45 -0.82 -9.07
N ARG A 90 4.59 -1.18 -9.65
CA ARG A 90 5.75 -1.64 -8.88
C ARG A 90 6.61 -0.44 -8.54
N ALA A 91 6.73 -0.11 -7.26
CA ALA A 91 7.54 0.98 -6.79
C ALA A 91 9.04 0.62 -6.75
N GLY A 92 9.89 1.64 -6.60
CA GLY A 92 11.35 1.49 -6.64
C GLY A 92 11.93 0.72 -5.44
N ASP A 93 11.19 0.63 -4.34
CA ASP A 93 11.47 -0.19 -3.15
C ASP A 93 10.90 -1.62 -3.24
N ASP A 94 10.37 -1.99 -4.41
CA ASP A 94 9.78 -3.29 -4.72
C ASP A 94 8.41 -3.53 -4.05
N ASP A 95 7.77 -2.49 -3.51
CA ASP A 95 6.36 -2.54 -3.14
C ASP A 95 5.48 -2.66 -4.39
N ILE A 96 4.41 -3.45 -4.30
CA ILE A 96 3.36 -3.52 -5.32
C ILE A 96 2.18 -2.70 -4.83
N HIS A 97 2.00 -1.52 -5.41
CA HIS A 97 0.90 -0.60 -5.12
C HIS A 97 -0.32 -0.99 -5.94
N LEU A 98 -1.47 -1.00 -5.29
CA LEU A 98 -2.78 -1.34 -5.84
C LEU A 98 -3.72 -0.16 -5.57
N ASP A 99 -4.28 0.42 -6.63
CA ASP A 99 -5.42 1.33 -6.50
C ASP A 99 -6.70 0.52 -6.61
N PHE A 100 -7.51 0.60 -5.56
CA PHE A 100 -8.62 -0.31 -5.30
C PHE A 100 -9.94 0.44 -5.16
N ALA A 101 -10.94 0.02 -5.94
CA ALA A 101 -12.23 0.71 -6.07
C ALA A 101 -13.42 -0.25 -5.82
N PRO A 102 -14.59 0.26 -5.41
CA PRO A 102 -15.71 -0.60 -5.02
C PRO A 102 -16.43 -1.18 -6.24
N GLU A 103 -16.27 -0.51 -7.38
CA GLU A 103 -16.86 -0.85 -8.66
C GLU A 103 -15.82 -0.66 -9.78
N THR A 104 -16.09 -1.31 -10.90
CA THR A 104 -15.36 -1.10 -12.15
C THR A 104 -16.32 -0.53 -13.19
N ARG A 105 -15.84 0.39 -14.02
CA ARG A 105 -16.57 0.88 -15.19
C ARG A 105 -16.22 0.09 -16.47
N GLY A 106 -15.61 -1.08 -16.31
CA GLY A 106 -15.07 -1.87 -17.42
C GLY A 106 -13.69 -1.37 -17.86
N SER A 107 -13.10 -2.02 -18.86
CA SER A 107 -11.76 -1.71 -19.39
C SER A 107 -11.68 -0.37 -20.10
N GLU A 108 -12.80 0.17 -20.60
CA GLU A 108 -12.86 1.44 -21.32
C GLU A 108 -13.42 2.61 -20.49
N GLY A 109 -13.92 2.32 -19.28
CA GLY A 109 -14.51 3.32 -18.41
C GLY A 109 -13.45 4.16 -17.67
N PRO A 110 -13.77 5.40 -17.28
CA PRO A 110 -12.85 6.19 -16.49
C PRO A 110 -12.59 5.53 -15.13
N LEU A 111 -11.37 5.73 -14.62
CA LEU A 111 -11.04 5.38 -13.24
C LEU A 111 -12.02 6.07 -12.27
N VAL A 112 -12.40 5.38 -11.21
CA VAL A 112 -13.24 5.95 -10.15
C VAL A 112 -12.38 6.23 -8.91
N PRO A 113 -12.86 7.05 -7.96
CA PRO A 113 -12.12 7.29 -6.74
C PRO A 113 -11.79 5.98 -6.01
N PHE A 114 -10.55 5.89 -5.51
CA PHE A 114 -9.96 4.64 -5.04
C PHE A 114 -9.30 4.81 -3.66
N LEU A 115 -9.03 3.66 -3.04
CA LEU A 115 -8.14 3.51 -1.90
C LEU A 115 -6.83 2.87 -2.34
N SER A 116 -5.74 3.15 -1.65
CA SER A 116 -4.48 2.44 -1.87
C SER A 116 -4.42 1.17 -1.02
N ALA A 117 -3.76 0.16 -1.57
CA ALA A 117 -3.32 -1.02 -0.85
C ALA A 117 -1.93 -1.41 -1.36
N GLU A 118 -1.09 -1.97 -0.50
CA GLU A 118 0.31 -2.25 -0.86
C GLU A 118 0.72 -3.65 -0.41
N ILE A 119 1.28 -4.43 -1.33
CA ILE A 119 1.97 -5.70 -1.02
C ILE A 119 3.46 -5.39 -0.92
N THR A 120 4.02 -5.47 0.29
CA THR A 120 5.44 -5.20 0.52
C THR A 120 6.32 -6.41 0.20
N PRO A 121 7.65 -6.24 -0.02
CA PRO A 121 8.57 -7.33 -0.31
C PRO A 121 8.53 -8.49 0.68
N ALA A 122 8.28 -8.22 1.96
CA ALA A 122 8.14 -9.28 2.97
C ALA A 122 6.99 -10.25 2.66
N TRP A 123 5.98 -9.80 1.90
CA TRP A 123 4.78 -10.53 1.57
C TRP A 123 4.77 -11.16 0.18
N HIS A 124 5.69 -10.80 -0.71
CA HIS A 124 5.77 -11.45 -2.03
C HIS A 124 7.11 -12.12 -2.33
N ARG A 125 8.16 -11.85 -1.55
CA ARG A 125 9.47 -12.49 -1.73
C ARG A 125 9.37 -14.00 -1.55
N GLY A 126 9.91 -14.75 -2.50
CA GLY A 126 9.90 -16.21 -2.51
C GLY A 126 8.62 -16.81 -3.09
N SER A 127 7.55 -16.03 -3.23
CA SER A 127 6.34 -16.44 -3.92
C SER A 127 6.56 -16.54 -5.43
N THR A 128 5.97 -17.58 -6.05
CA THR A 128 5.85 -17.65 -7.51
C THR A 128 4.58 -16.98 -8.03
N ALA A 129 3.54 -16.91 -7.21
CA ALA A 129 2.21 -16.41 -7.57
C ALA A 129 2.05 -14.90 -7.30
N TRP A 130 2.57 -14.40 -6.19
CA TRP A 130 2.52 -12.98 -5.80
C TRP A 130 3.61 -12.13 -6.47
N ARG A 131 4.11 -12.56 -7.62
CA ARG A 131 5.01 -11.73 -8.43
C ARG A 131 4.20 -10.71 -9.21
N TYR A 132 4.73 -9.50 -9.40
CA TYR A 132 4.03 -8.43 -10.10
C TYR A 132 3.36 -8.86 -11.42
N PRO A 133 4.01 -9.58 -12.36
CA PRO A 133 3.35 -10.00 -13.60
C PRO A 133 2.19 -10.98 -13.39
N ARG A 134 2.29 -11.86 -12.39
CA ARG A 134 1.27 -12.86 -12.07
C ARG A 134 0.06 -12.24 -11.38
N LEU A 135 0.30 -11.29 -10.47
CA LEU A 135 -0.77 -10.51 -9.87
C LEU A 135 -1.49 -9.64 -10.91
N VAL A 136 -0.74 -9.02 -11.83
CA VAL A 136 -1.32 -8.27 -12.96
C VAL A 136 -2.21 -9.18 -13.81
N GLU A 137 -1.77 -10.41 -14.12
CA GLU A 137 -2.57 -11.41 -14.84
C GLU A 137 -3.83 -11.86 -14.08
N ALA A 138 -3.70 -12.08 -12.77
CA ALA A 138 -4.78 -12.55 -11.92
C ALA A 138 -5.85 -11.48 -11.66
N LEU A 139 -5.43 -10.24 -11.43
CA LEU A 139 -6.28 -9.11 -11.02
C LEU A 139 -6.82 -8.32 -12.21
N ARG A 140 -6.08 -8.31 -13.33
CA ARG A 140 -6.44 -7.63 -14.58
C ARG A 140 -6.73 -6.14 -14.40
N PRO A 141 -5.79 -5.37 -13.83
CA PRO A 141 -6.02 -3.96 -13.61
C PRO A 141 -6.22 -3.23 -14.96
N ILE A 142 -6.94 -2.11 -14.91
CA ILE A 142 -7.12 -1.24 -16.09
C ILE A 142 -5.78 -0.61 -16.49
N PHE A 143 -4.99 -0.20 -15.50
CA PHE A 143 -3.66 0.38 -15.69
C PHE A 143 -2.59 -0.39 -14.92
N GLY A 144 -1.40 -0.52 -15.50
CA GLY A 144 -0.32 -1.30 -14.91
C GLY A 144 -0.13 -2.64 -15.63
N GLY A 145 1.13 -3.00 -15.85
CA GLY A 145 1.49 -4.05 -16.80
C GLY A 145 1.55 -3.57 -18.25
N VAL A 146 1.80 -4.50 -19.17
CA VAL A 146 1.94 -4.24 -20.62
C VAL A 146 0.76 -4.77 -21.44
N THR A 147 -0.19 -5.46 -20.80
CA THR A 147 -1.24 -6.23 -21.47
C THR A 147 -2.58 -5.53 -21.29
N GLN A 148 -3.28 -5.28 -22.41
CA GLN A 148 -4.71 -4.97 -22.37
C GLN A 148 -5.50 -6.27 -22.22
N TRP A 149 -6.53 -6.25 -21.38
CA TRP A 149 -7.34 -7.43 -21.07
C TRP A 149 -8.66 -7.40 -21.84
N ASP A 150 -9.01 -8.50 -22.49
CA ASP A 150 -10.33 -8.69 -23.12
C ASP A 150 -11.44 -8.80 -22.06
N GLN A 151 -11.07 -9.19 -20.84
CA GLN A 151 -11.99 -9.35 -19.71
C GLN A 151 -11.81 -8.18 -18.73
N PRO A 152 -12.88 -7.71 -18.06
CA PRO A 152 -12.78 -6.63 -17.09
C PRO A 152 -11.93 -7.04 -15.87
N PRO A 153 -11.53 -6.05 -15.05
CA PRO A 153 -10.87 -6.31 -13.77
C PRO A 153 -11.62 -7.34 -12.94
N ARG A 154 -10.88 -8.27 -12.33
CA ARG A 154 -11.48 -9.33 -11.51
C ARG A 154 -11.86 -8.76 -10.15
N ARG A 155 -13.05 -9.15 -9.65
CA ARG A 155 -13.45 -8.85 -8.27
C ARG A 155 -12.51 -9.59 -7.31
N VAL A 156 -11.95 -8.86 -6.36
CA VAL A 156 -10.96 -9.36 -5.40
C VAL A 156 -11.36 -8.95 -3.99
N ARG A 157 -10.98 -9.77 -3.00
CA ARG A 157 -10.94 -9.38 -1.60
C ARG A 157 -9.49 -9.26 -1.16
N LEU A 158 -9.12 -8.08 -0.68
CA LEU A 158 -7.80 -7.80 -0.15
C LEU A 158 -7.88 -7.76 1.36
N SER A 159 -7.04 -8.56 2.02
CA SER A 159 -6.94 -8.62 3.47
C SER A 159 -5.62 -8.02 3.92
N GLY A 160 -5.60 -7.31 5.04
CA GLY A 160 -4.39 -6.75 5.60
C GLY A 160 -4.66 -5.85 6.79
N TRP A 161 -3.66 -5.06 7.15
CA TRP A 161 -3.80 -4.10 8.24
C TRP A 161 -4.27 -2.74 7.74
N LEU A 162 -5.11 -2.06 8.51
CA LEU A 162 -5.30 -0.63 8.31
C LEU A 162 -4.01 0.14 8.66
N MET A 163 -3.66 1.08 7.80
CA MET A 163 -2.58 2.04 8.02
C MET A 163 -3.04 3.41 7.56
N TYR A 164 -2.67 4.45 8.29
CA TYR A 164 -2.93 5.82 7.87
C TYR A 164 -1.65 6.49 7.37
N ASP A 165 -1.62 6.84 6.08
CA ASP A 165 -0.43 7.44 5.44
C ASP A 165 -0.44 8.97 5.56
N TYR A 166 -0.37 9.45 6.80
CA TYR A 166 -0.42 10.88 7.15
C TYR A 166 0.56 11.79 6.37
N PRO A 167 1.77 11.39 5.96
CA PRO A 167 2.68 12.27 5.21
C PRO A 167 2.13 12.68 3.84
N PHE A 168 1.21 11.89 3.28
CA PHE A 168 0.55 12.19 2.01
C PHE A 168 -0.79 12.88 2.19
N GLU A 169 -1.24 13.10 3.43
CA GLU A 169 -2.49 13.80 3.69
C GLU A 169 -2.45 15.23 3.13
N GLY A 170 -3.42 15.58 2.28
CA GLY A 170 -3.49 16.86 1.59
C GLY A 170 -2.53 17.03 0.40
N SER A 171 -1.67 16.05 0.13
CA SER A 171 -0.87 16.06 -1.10
C SER A 171 -1.79 15.85 -2.32
N PRO A 172 -1.65 16.65 -3.38
CA PRO A 172 -2.38 16.39 -4.61
C PRO A 172 -1.97 15.02 -5.17
N PRO A 173 -2.89 14.25 -5.76
CA PRO A 173 -2.55 12.97 -6.38
C PRO A 173 -1.47 13.19 -7.44
N LYS A 174 -0.36 12.46 -7.33
CA LYS A 174 0.72 12.51 -8.33
C LYS A 174 0.16 12.05 -9.69
N GLY A 175 0.33 12.88 -10.72
CA GLY A 175 -0.01 12.52 -12.10
C GLY A 175 -1.44 12.79 -12.56
N GLY A 176 -2.24 13.56 -11.82
CA GLY A 176 -3.55 14.03 -12.31
C GLY A 176 -4.67 12.97 -12.41
N PHE A 177 -4.45 11.78 -11.84
CA PHE A 177 -5.44 10.70 -11.76
C PHE A 177 -6.55 11.03 -10.73
N PRO A 178 -7.72 10.36 -10.79
CA PRO A 178 -8.82 10.57 -9.84
C PRO A 178 -8.39 10.43 -8.38
N ARG A 179 -9.13 11.07 -7.47
CA ARG A 179 -8.69 11.32 -6.10
C ARG A 179 -8.62 10.04 -5.25
N HIS A 180 -7.45 9.77 -4.69
CA HIS A 180 -7.30 8.95 -3.49
C HIS A 180 -8.22 9.51 -2.39
N VAL A 181 -9.11 8.69 -1.83
CA VAL A 181 -10.27 9.21 -1.09
C VAL A 181 -10.07 9.37 0.42
N SER A 182 -9.20 8.60 1.06
CA SER A 182 -9.18 8.49 2.52
C SER A 182 -7.80 8.72 3.19
N PHE A 183 -6.68 8.56 2.46
CA PHE A 183 -5.33 8.43 3.05
C PHE A 183 -5.16 7.23 4.00
N TRP A 184 -6.21 6.42 4.14
CA TRP A 184 -6.19 5.11 4.79
C TRP A 184 -5.98 4.04 3.75
N GLU A 185 -5.10 3.11 4.07
CA GLU A 185 -4.63 2.09 3.16
C GLU A 185 -4.70 0.72 3.82
N ILE A 186 -4.71 -0.32 2.99
CA ILE A 186 -4.41 -1.68 3.46
C ILE A 186 -2.90 -1.89 3.30
N HIS A 187 -2.16 -1.82 4.40
CA HIS A 187 -0.70 -1.94 4.38
C HIS A 187 -0.14 -2.71 5.59
N PRO A 188 0.62 -3.79 5.36
CA PRO A 188 0.69 -4.52 4.10
C PRO A 188 -0.62 -5.27 3.83
N VAL A 189 -0.87 -5.57 2.56
CA VAL A 189 -1.78 -6.64 2.14
C VAL A 189 -1.16 -7.98 2.53
N THR A 190 -1.93 -8.78 3.25
CA THR A 190 -1.54 -10.07 3.80
C THR A 190 -2.34 -11.24 3.23
N GLY A 191 -3.41 -10.95 2.47
CA GLY A 191 -4.21 -11.95 1.76
C GLY A 191 -4.82 -11.38 0.49
N VAL A 192 -4.89 -12.21 -0.55
CA VAL A 192 -5.54 -11.91 -1.82
C VAL A 192 -6.50 -13.06 -2.12
N GLU A 193 -7.78 -12.75 -2.31
CA GLU A 193 -8.78 -13.74 -2.74
C GLU A 193 -9.45 -13.27 -4.03
N LEU A 194 -9.58 -14.15 -5.01
CA LEU A 194 -10.24 -13.86 -6.27
C LEU A 194 -11.67 -14.37 -6.24
N TRP A 195 -12.61 -13.59 -6.77
CA TRP A 195 -13.96 -14.08 -6.99
C TRP A 195 -13.96 -15.17 -8.07
N ASP A 196 -14.56 -16.31 -7.75
CA ASP A 196 -14.81 -17.41 -8.66
C ASP A 196 -16.31 -17.48 -8.96
N ASP A 197 -16.68 -17.18 -10.21
CA ASP A 197 -18.08 -17.18 -10.66
C ASP A 197 -18.70 -18.59 -10.65
N SER A 198 -17.88 -19.65 -10.85
CA SER A 198 -18.38 -21.03 -10.86
C SER A 198 -18.73 -21.53 -9.45
N LEU A 199 -18.02 -21.02 -8.44
CA LEU A 199 -18.23 -21.35 -7.03
C LEU A 199 -19.06 -20.30 -6.27
N ALA A 200 -19.35 -19.16 -6.92
CA ALA A 200 -20.02 -18.00 -6.34
C ALA A 200 -19.41 -17.57 -5.00
N ARG A 201 -18.07 -17.59 -4.90
CA ARG A 201 -17.34 -17.23 -3.68
C ARG A 201 -15.94 -16.73 -4.00
N PHE A 202 -15.33 -16.09 -2.99
CA PHE A 202 -13.92 -15.80 -3.01
C PHE A 202 -13.09 -17.05 -2.74
N VAL A 203 -12.00 -17.20 -3.49
CA VAL A 203 -11.03 -18.28 -3.37
C VAL A 203 -9.65 -17.66 -3.17
N GLU A 204 -8.91 -18.19 -2.20
CA GLU A 204 -7.55 -17.73 -1.91
C GLU A 204 -6.66 -17.80 -3.15
N TYR A 205 -5.96 -16.70 -3.44
CA TYR A 205 -4.88 -16.67 -4.40
C TYR A 205 -3.57 -16.98 -3.68
N PRO A 206 -3.02 -18.19 -3.85
CA PRO A 206 -1.93 -18.67 -3.00
C PRO A 206 -0.70 -17.77 -3.12
N ARG A 207 -0.01 -17.59 -1.99
CA ARG A 207 1.27 -16.90 -1.90
C ARG A 207 2.43 -17.86 -2.11
#